data_AF-A0A2N1RC36-F1
#
_entry.id   AF-A0A2N1RC36-F1
#
_cell.length_a   1.000
_cell.length_b   1.000
_cell.length_c   1.000
_cell.angle_alpha   90.00
_cell.angle_beta   90.00
_cell.angle_gamma   90.00
#
_symmetry.space_group_name_H-M   'P 1'
#
loop_
_entity.id
_entity.type
_entity.pdbx_description
1 polymer ?
#
loop_
_entity_poly.entity_id
_entity_poly.type
_entity_poly.pdbx_seq_one_letter_code
_entity_poly.pdbx_strand_id
1 'polypeptide(L)' 'MKHITLQLETLTCPSCMAKIDGMMKKTDGVVKAEVLFNSSRVKAEIDESIVSTAQVKQRIEALGYKVLGEK' A
#
# COMPACT_ATOMS: atom_id res chain seq x y z
N MET A 1 8.94 10.40 -9.54
CA MET A 1 8.81 9.11 -8.83
C MET A 1 9.18 9.30 -7.38
N LYS A 2 8.37 8.78 -6.47
CA LYS A 2 8.57 8.85 -5.02
C LYS A 2 8.44 7.47 -4.40
N HIS A 3 9.34 7.17 -3.47
CA HIS A 3 9.26 5.97 -2.66
C HIS A 3 8.53 6.29 -1.36
N ILE A 4 7.54 5.47 -1.01
CA ILE A 4 6.78 5.57 0.23
C ILE A 4 6.81 4.24 0.96
N THR A 5 6.83 4.30 2.29
CA THR A 5 6.61 3.14 3.16
C THR A 5 5.42 3.39 4.05
N LEU A 6 4.38 2.57 3.92
CA LEU A 6 3.18 2.63 4.73
C LEU A 6 3.23 1.55 5.80
N GLN A 7 3.02 1.93 7.06
CA GLN A 7 2.79 0.99 8.16
C GLN A 7 1.31 0.68 8.23
N LEU A 8 0.95 -0.60 8.14
CA LEU A 8 -0.41 -1.08 8.31
C LEU A 8 -0.58 -1.64 9.71
N GLU A 9 -1.84 -1.82 10.11
CA GLU A 9 -2.20 -2.71 11.20
C GLU A 9 -1.76 -4.16 10.93
N THR A 10 -1.76 -4.98 11.97
CA THR A 10 -1.28 -6.36 11.90
C THR A 10 -2.03 -7.15 10.82
N LEU A 11 -1.29 -7.57 9.79
CA LEU A 11 -1.82 -8.49 8.78
C LEU A 11 -1.83 -9.91 9.36
N THR A 12 -3.02 -10.48 9.55
CA THR A 12 -3.18 -11.78 10.23
C THR A 12 -3.38 -12.97 9.30
N CYS A 13 -3.57 -12.74 7.99
CA CYS A 13 -3.85 -13.81 7.02
C CYS A 13 -3.11 -13.62 5.69
N PRO A 14 -2.52 -14.68 5.10
CA PRO A 14 -1.86 -14.61 3.79
C PRO A 14 -2.76 -14.08 2.66
N SER A 15 -4.08 -14.30 2.75
CA SER A 15 -5.03 -13.78 1.78
C SER A 15 -5.16 -12.24 1.82
N CYS A 16 -4.85 -11.60 2.96
CA CYS A 16 -4.83 -10.15 3.10
C CYS A 16 -3.73 -9.52 2.24
N MET A 17 -2.56 -10.16 2.18
CA MET A 17 -1.45 -9.70 1.36
C MET A 17 -1.83 -9.70 -0.13
N ALA A 18 -2.47 -10.77 -0.62
CA ALA A 18 -2.87 -10.87 -2.02
C ALA A 18 -3.87 -9.79 -2.44
N LYS A 19 -4.78 -9.39 -1.55
CA LYS A 19 -5.73 -8.29 -1.81
C LYS A 19 -5.01 -6.94 -1.95
N ILE A 20 -4.08 -6.64 -1.04
CA ILE A 20 -3.32 -5.39 -1.08
C ILE A 20 -2.44 -5.35 -2.34
N ASP A 21 -1.71 -6.43 -2.64
CA ASP A 21 -0.85 -6.52 -3.81
C ASP A 21 -1.65 -6.37 -5.12
N GLY A 22 -2.81 -7.05 -5.21
CA GLY A 22 -3.70 -6.93 -6.37
C GLY A 22 -4.27 -5.53 -6.55
N MET A 23 -4.58 -4.81 -5.46
CA MET A 23 -5.04 -3.42 -5.53
C MET A 23 -3.91 -2.47 -5.95
N MET A 24 -2.71 -2.64 -5.40
CA MET A 24 -1.55 -1.82 -5.74
C MET A 24 -1.21 -1.93 -7.24
N LYS A 25 -1.22 -3.15 -7.78
CA LYS A 25 -0.99 -3.39 -9.22
C LYS A 25 -2.05 -2.78 -10.14
N LYS A 26 -3.25 -2.52 -9.63
CA LYS A 26 -4.37 -1.91 -10.36
C LYS A 26 -4.49 -0.41 -10.11
N THR A 27 -3.64 0.16 -9.27
CA THR A 27 -3.69 1.59 -8.95
C THR A 27 -2.81 2.34 -9.94
N ASP A 28 -3.44 3.16 -10.78
CA ASP A 28 -2.71 4.02 -11.70
C ASP A 28 -1.73 4.91 -10.96
N GLY A 29 -0.52 5.04 -11.51
CA GLY A 29 0.58 5.76 -10.88
C GLY A 29 1.39 4.94 -9.88
N VAL A 30 0.98 3.72 -9.51
CA VAL A 30 1.87 2.80 -8.77
C VAL A 30 2.79 2.08 -9.76
N VAL A 31 4.06 2.42 -9.72
CA VAL A 31 5.10 1.84 -10.60
C VAL A 31 5.59 0.51 -10.04
N LYS A 32 5.76 0.44 -8.72
CA LYS A 32 6.21 -0.76 -8.01
C LYS A 32 5.57 -0.82 -6.64
N ALA A 33 5.21 -2.01 -6.18
CA ALA A 33 4.74 -2.21 -4.81
C ALA A 33 5.26 -3.54 -4.25
N GLU A 34 5.54 -3.55 -2.95
CA GLU A 34 6.00 -4.71 -2.21
C GLU A 34 5.29 -4.73 -0.85
N VAL A 35 4.54 -5.79 -0.58
CA VAL A 35 3.81 -5.99 0.68
C VAL A 35 4.64 -6.87 1.60
N LEU A 36 5.18 -6.27 2.66
CA LEU A 36 6.01 -6.93 3.67
C LEU A 36 5.15 -7.47 4.82
N PHE A 37 4.51 -8.63 4.59
CA PHE A 37 3.58 -9.27 5.54
C PHE A 37 4.13 -9.37 6.96
N ASN A 38 5.35 -9.89 7.13
CA ASN A 38 5.99 -10.10 8.43
C ASN A 38 6.16 -8.81 9.26
N SER A 39 6.22 -7.65 8.60
CA SER A 39 6.35 -6.36 9.28
C SER A 39 5.12 -5.46 9.14
N SER A 40 4.04 -5.98 8.54
CA SER A 40 2.82 -5.23 8.22
C SER A 40 3.12 -3.89 7.54
N ARG A 41 4.03 -3.90 6.56
CA ARG A 41 4.43 -2.69 5.81
C ARG A 41 4.17 -2.86 4.33
N VAL A 42 3.92 -1.75 3.65
CA VAL A 42 3.89 -1.69 2.19
C VAL A 42 4.89 -0.67 1.70
N LYS A 43 5.83 -1.10 0.86
CA LYS A 43 6.72 -0.21 0.14
C LYS A 43 6.16 -0.02 -1.25
N ALA A 44 6.08 1.22 -1.70
CA ALA A 44 5.64 1.51 -3.06
C ALA A 44 6.48 2.62 -3.68
N GLU A 45 6.63 2.53 -5.00
CA GLU A 45 7.11 3.60 -5.86
C GLU A 45 5.91 4.15 -6.62
N ILE A 46 5.66 5.44 -6.45
CA ILE A 46 4.52 6.13 -7.05
C ILE A 46 4.96 7.28 -7.95
N ASP A 47 4.18 7.51 -8.99
CA ASP A 47 4.20 8.72 -9.78
C ASP A 47 3.29 9.77 -9.13
N GLU A 48 3.89 10.74 -8.44
CA GLU A 48 3.15 11.81 -7.74
C GLU A 48 2.36 12.73 -8.69
N SER A 49 2.59 12.66 -10.00
CA SER A 49 1.76 13.38 -10.98
C SER A 49 0.41 12.68 -11.25
N ILE A 50 0.30 11.38 -10.92
CA ILE A 50 -0.88 10.53 -11.16
C ILE A 50 -1.58 10.19 -9.85
N VAL A 51 -0.82 9.83 -8.80
CA VAL A 51 -1.36 9.41 -7.51
C VAL A 51 -0.55 9.95 -6.35
N SER A 52 -1.24 10.49 -5.35
CA SER A 52 -0.63 10.95 -4.09
C SER A 52 -0.56 9.83 -3.05
N THR A 53 0.35 9.96 -2.06
CA THR A 53 0.39 9.00 -0.95
C THR A 53 -0.95 8.89 -0.22
N ALA A 54 -1.67 10.01 -0.06
CA ALA A 54 -2.96 10.05 0.62
C ALA A 54 -4.02 9.20 -0.11
N GLN A 55 -4.05 9.24 -1.45
CA GLN A 55 -4.94 8.40 -2.24
C GLN A 55 -4.59 6.92 -2.14
N VAL A 56 -3.29 6.58 -2.13
CA VAL A 56 -2.84 5.20 -1.89
C VAL A 56 -3.31 4.70 -0.53
N LYS A 57 -3.14 5.51 0.53
CA LYS A 57 -3.62 5.20 1.89
C LYS A 57 -5.13 4.95 1.91
N GLN A 58 -5.92 5.85 1.33
CA GLN A 58 -7.38 5.70 1.26
C GLN A 58 -7.80 4.41 0.55
N ARG A 59 -7.11 4.03 -0.52
CA ARG A 59 -7.39 2.75 -1.22
C ARG A 59 -7.09 1.54 -0.36
N ILE A 60 -6.03 1.58 0.44
CA ILE A 60 -5.71 0.50 1.40
C ILE A 60 -6.77 0.44 2.50
N GLU A 61 -7.18 1.60 3.04
CA GLU A 61 -8.23 1.68 4.07
C GLU A 61 -9.59 1.23 3.54
N ALA A 62 -9.90 1.49 2.27
CA ALA A 62 -11.11 1.00 1.61
C ALA A 62 -11.16 -0.54 1.47
N LEU A 63 -10.01 -1.22 1.54
CA LEU A 63 -9.96 -2.69 1.63
C LEU A 63 -10.20 -3.21 3.06
N GLY A 64 -10.31 -2.31 4.04
CA GLY A 64 -10.48 -2.61 5.45
C GLY A 64 -9.17 -2.72 6.23
N TYR A 65 -8.06 -2.17 5.72
CA TYR A 65 -6.77 -2.16 6.42
C TYR A 65 -6.39 -0.75 6.88
N LYS A 66 -6.25 -0.55 8.18
CA LYS A 66 -5.85 0.74 8.74
C LYS A 66 -4.39 1.06 8.47
N VAL A 67 -4.11 2.27 8.01
CA VAL A 67 -2.73 2.79 7.89
C VAL A 67 -2.36 3.51 9.18
N LEU A 68 -1.32 3.03 9.86
CA LEU A 68 -0.84 3.58 11.13
C LEU A 68 0.19 4.70 10.95
N GLY A 69 0.86 4.75 9.79
CA GLY A 69 1.86 5.77 9.51
C GLY A 69 2.45 5.69 8.10
N GLU A 70 3.17 6.74 7.73
CA GLU A 70 3.96 6.87 6.49
C GLU A 70 5.38 7.27 6.85
N LYS A 71 6.36 6.70 6.15
CA LYS A 71 7.76 7.09 6.15
C LYS A 71 8.30 7.16 4.73
#